data_AF-A0A1D2JLL4-F1
#
_entry.id   AF-A0A1D2JLL4-F1
#
_cell.length_a   1.000
_cell.length_b   1.000
_cell.length_c   1.000
_cell.angle_alpha   90.00
_cell.angle_beta   90.00
_cell.angle_gamma   90.00
#
_symmetry.space_group_name_H-M   'P 1'
#
loop_
_entity.id
_entity.type
_entity.pdbx_description
1 polymer ?
#
loop_
_entity_poly.entity_id
_entity_poly.type
_entity_poly.pdbx_seq_one_letter_code
_entity_poly.pdbx_strand_id
1 'polypeptide(L)'
;MARRIEPAQHHGIICDNCDMDPIIGHRFKCINCQDFDLCSSCEEFNLHDHTHTFLKIRTPIPLINDVYQFIPAPPPRHLELGAPGHGPSTATPTTVQQQHQQHQQHQQHQQQQHLDSRFVLHDRGIAAIQSPQTGTAYINAPSPAFVDTVNHFAFRLL
;
A
#
# COMPACT_ATOMS: atom_id res chain seq x y z
N MET A 1 -34.96 25.54 25.31
CA MET A 1 -33.49 25.72 25.30
C MET A 1 -32.92 24.80 24.24
N ALA A 2 -32.19 25.33 23.25
CA ALA A 2 -31.56 24.51 22.23
C ALA A 2 -30.40 23.72 22.86
N ARG A 3 -30.34 22.41 22.64
CA ARG A 3 -29.19 21.60 23.05
C ARG A 3 -28.02 21.94 22.12
N ARG A 4 -26.89 22.34 22.69
CA ARG A 4 -25.62 22.43 21.95
C ARG A 4 -25.18 21.01 21.63
N ILE A 5 -25.08 20.67 20.35
CA ILE A 5 -24.49 19.41 19.91
C ILE A 5 -23.00 19.66 19.79
N GLU A 6 -22.21 19.02 20.66
CA GLU A 6 -20.75 19.04 20.56
C GLU A 6 -20.32 18.24 19.31
N PRO A 7 -19.28 18.70 18.58
CA PRO A 7 -18.82 18.02 17.38
C PRO A 7 -18.22 16.65 17.72
N ALA A 8 -18.43 15.67 16.84
CA ALA A 8 -17.81 14.35 16.96
C ALA A 8 -16.28 14.44 16.96
N GLN A 9 -15.63 13.61 17.78
CA GLN A 9 -14.17 13.55 17.87
C GLN A 9 -13.69 12.14 17.50
N HIS A 10 -12.93 12.04 16.41
CA HIS A 10 -12.42 10.77 15.89
C HIS A 10 -11.01 10.49 16.43
N HIS A 11 -10.92 9.98 17.66
CA HIS A 11 -9.67 9.69 18.34
C HIS A 11 -8.80 8.67 17.60
N GLY A 12 -7.49 8.92 17.55
CA GLY A 12 -6.52 8.04 16.89
C GLY A 12 -6.56 8.09 15.36
N ILE A 13 -7.25 9.09 14.79
CA ILE A 13 -7.33 9.33 13.35
C ILE A 13 -6.77 10.72 13.07
N ILE A 14 -5.78 10.75 12.19
CA ILE A 14 -5.06 11.96 11.79
C ILE A 14 -5.53 12.34 10.38
N CYS A 15 -5.68 13.64 10.12
CA CYS A 15 -5.88 14.13 8.76
C CYS A 15 -4.55 14.09 7.98
N ASP A 16 -4.48 13.35 6.88
CA ASP A 16 -3.24 13.19 6.09
C ASP A 16 -2.77 14.46 5.38
N ASN A 17 -3.61 15.50 5.32
CA ASN A 17 -3.25 16.77 4.68
C ASN A 17 -2.83 17.88 5.65
N CYS A 18 -3.44 17.95 6.83
CA CYS A 18 -3.18 19.03 7.79
C CYS A 18 -2.69 18.56 9.16
N ASP A 19 -2.44 17.26 9.30
CA ASP A 19 -1.93 16.61 10.52
C ASP A 19 -2.82 16.82 11.77
N MET A 20 -4.08 17.20 11.58
CA MET A 20 -5.04 17.37 12.68
C MET A 20 -5.31 16.02 13.35
N ASP A 21 -5.03 15.93 14.65
CA ASP A 21 -5.34 14.81 15.53
C ASP A 21 -5.96 15.30 16.85
N PRO A 22 -7.16 14.84 17.24
CA PRO A 22 -8.08 14.01 16.46
C PRO A 22 -8.85 14.82 15.43
N ILE A 23 -9.33 14.18 14.36
CA ILE A 23 -10.28 14.83 13.44
C ILE A 23 -11.55 15.23 14.20
N ILE A 24 -11.87 16.53 14.17
CA ILE A 24 -13.07 17.13 14.79
C ILE A 24 -14.14 17.34 13.73
N GLY A 25 -15.37 16.89 14.00
CA GLY A 25 -16.51 16.99 13.10
C GLY A 25 -16.67 15.75 12.23
N HIS A 26 -16.67 15.92 10.91
CA HIS A 26 -16.81 14.81 9.97
C HIS A 26 -15.44 14.29 9.54
N ARG A 27 -15.27 12.97 9.59
CA ARG A 27 -14.12 12.27 9.02
C ARG A 27 -14.46 11.80 7.61
N PHE A 28 -13.55 12.00 6.66
CA PHE A 28 -13.67 11.55 5.28
C PHE A 28 -12.60 10.50 5.00
N LYS A 29 -12.98 9.22 5.04
CA LYS A 29 -12.07 8.11 4.72
C LYS A 29 -12.13 7.80 3.23
N CYS A 30 -10.99 7.83 2.54
CA CYS A 30 -10.90 7.29 1.19
C CYS A 30 -11.06 5.75 1.24
N ILE A 31 -11.94 5.19 0.40
CA ILE A 31 -12.12 3.72 0.31
C ILE A 31 -11.17 3.08 -0.70
N ASN A 32 -10.59 3.88 -1.58
CA ASN A 32 -9.62 3.44 -2.59
C ASN A 32 -8.19 3.35 -2.03
N CYS A 33 -7.92 4.06 -0.94
CA CYS A 33 -6.62 4.09 -0.27
C CYS A 33 -6.69 3.31 1.04
N GLN A 34 -5.58 2.64 1.39
CA GLN A 34 -5.51 1.82 2.59
C GLN A 34 -5.70 2.65 3.86
N ASP A 35 -5.00 3.78 3.95
CA ASP A 35 -4.96 4.66 5.12
C ASP A 35 -4.89 6.10 4.64
N PHE A 36 -6.05 6.68 4.31
CA PHE A 36 -6.14 8.07 3.91
C PHE A 36 -7.45 8.66 4.41
N ASP A 37 -7.32 9.69 5.24
CA ASP A 37 -8.35 10.34 6.01
C ASP A 37 -8.19 11.87 5.90
N LEU A 38 -9.30 12.55 5.63
CA LEU A 38 -9.37 14.01 5.59
C LEU A 38 -10.37 14.54 6.62
N CYS A 39 -10.07 15.71 7.19
CA CYS A 39 -11.05 16.50 7.92
C CYS A 39 -11.97 17.27 6.96
N SER A 40 -13.11 17.78 7.44
CA SER A 40 -14.07 18.53 6.62
C SER A 40 -13.42 19.65 5.82
N SER A 41 -12.51 20.42 6.41
CA SER A 41 -11.87 21.53 5.72
C SER A 41 -10.96 21.05 4.60
N CYS A 42 -10.24 19.94 4.75
CA CYS A 42 -9.32 19.45 3.72
C CYS A 42 -10.04 18.77 2.56
N GLU A 43 -11.20 18.14 2.82
CA GLU A 43 -12.00 17.53 1.77
C GLU A 43 -12.57 18.58 0.79
N GLU A 44 -12.97 19.75 1.28
CA GLU A 44 -13.52 20.85 0.45
C GLU A 44 -12.53 21.36 -0.60
N PHE A 45 -11.21 21.23 -0.36
CA PHE A 45 -10.17 21.66 -1.28
C PHE A 45 -9.83 20.61 -2.35
N ASN A 46 -10.48 19.44 -2.33
CA ASN A 46 -10.20 18.31 -3.23
C ASN A 46 -8.70 17.99 -3.37
N LEU A 47 -8.01 17.84 -2.24
CA LEU A 47 -6.55 17.65 -2.19
C LEU A 47 -6.11 16.20 -2.50
N HIS A 48 -7.01 15.38 -3.02
CA HIS A 48 -6.81 13.98 -3.36
C HIS A 48 -7.40 13.66 -4.73
N ASP A 49 -7.03 12.52 -5.31
CA ASP A 49 -7.54 12.06 -6.61
C ASP A 49 -9.09 12.10 -6.65
N HIS A 50 -9.63 12.87 -7.58
CA HIS A 50 -11.08 13.06 -7.75
C HIS A 50 -11.83 11.79 -8.18
N THR A 51 -11.12 10.77 -8.66
CA THR A 51 -11.70 9.47 -8.99
C THR A 51 -11.90 8.59 -7.76
N HIS A 52 -11.28 8.94 -6.63
CA HIS A 52 -11.43 8.22 -5.38
C HIS A 52 -12.73 8.59 -4.66
N THR A 53 -13.36 7.58 -4.06
CA THR A 53 -14.59 7.73 -3.31
C THR A 53 -14.29 7.91 -1.82
N PHE A 54 -14.94 8.89 -1.21
CA PHE A 54 -14.82 9.16 0.23
C PHE A 54 -16.07 8.72 0.99
N LEU A 55 -15.87 8.03 2.11
CA LEU A 55 -16.90 7.73 3.09
C LEU A 55 -16.96 8.86 4.13
N LYS A 56 -18.12 9.52 4.23
CA LYS A 56 -18.39 10.53 5.24
C LYS A 56 -18.85 9.89 6.55
N ILE A 57 -17.94 9.80 7.51
CA ILE A 57 -18.17 9.23 8.84
C ILE A 57 -18.53 10.37 9.80
N ARG A 58 -19.80 10.41 10.25
CA ARG A 58 -20.33 11.50 11.09
C ARG A 58 -20.15 11.26 12.59
N THR A 59 -20.07 10.00 13.00
CA THR A 59 -19.97 9.58 14.39
C THR A 59 -18.74 8.70 14.54
N PRO A 60 -17.97 8.81 15.63
CA PRO A 60 -16.82 7.96 15.84
C PRO A 60 -17.24 6.49 15.85
N ILE A 61 -16.49 5.64 15.17
CA ILE A 61 -16.71 4.19 15.22
C ILE A 61 -16.13 3.75 16.57
N PRO A 62 -16.96 3.20 17.49
CA PRO A 62 -16.46 2.71 18.76
C PRO A 62 -15.42 1.63 18.51
N LEU A 63 -14.35 1.66 19.29
CA LEU A 63 -13.32 0.65 19.17
C LEU A 63 -13.94 -0.70 19.51
N ILE A 64 -13.46 -1.75 18.84
CA ILE A 64 -13.79 -3.16 19.03
C ILE A 64 -14.11 -3.47 20.51
N ASN A 65 -13.24 -3.05 21.43
CA ASN A 65 -13.39 -3.30 22.88
C ASN A 65 -14.69 -2.75 23.50
N ASP A 66 -15.26 -1.67 22.97
CA ASP A 66 -16.48 -1.05 23.46
C ASP A 66 -17.76 -1.74 22.92
N VAL A 67 -17.66 -2.42 21.78
CA VAL A 67 -18.80 -3.05 21.08
C VAL A 67 -18.98 -4.52 21.47
N TYR A 68 -17.89 -5.26 21.68
CA TYR A 68 -17.97 -6.69 22.05
C TYR A 68 -18.49 -6.95 23.47
N GLN A 69 -18.62 -5.93 24.33
CA GLN A 69 -19.23 -6.10 25.64
C GLN A 69 -20.75 -6.34 25.58
N PHE A 70 -21.39 -6.02 24.46
CA PHE A 70 -22.85 -6.08 24.32
C PHE A 70 -23.36 -7.02 23.21
N ILE A 71 -22.47 -7.70 22.48
CA ILE A 71 -22.86 -8.74 21.53
C ILE A 71 -22.95 -10.07 22.32
N PRO A 72 -24.15 -10.61 22.60
CA PRO A 72 -24.24 -11.94 23.19
C PRO A 72 -23.55 -12.92 22.24
N ALA A 73 -22.73 -13.81 22.80
CA ALA A 73 -22.05 -14.84 22.04
C ALA A 73 -23.06 -15.51 21.08
N PRO A 74 -22.70 -15.72 19.80
CA PRO A 74 -23.58 -16.43 18.90
C PRO A 74 -23.98 -17.75 19.57
N PRO A 75 -25.28 -18.11 19.57
CA PRO A 75 -25.71 -19.35 20.20
C PRO A 75 -24.86 -20.49 19.64
N PRO A 76 -24.41 -21.44 20.47
CA PRO A 76 -23.63 -22.56 20.00
C PRO A 76 -24.42 -23.21 18.87
N ARG A 77 -23.86 -23.19 17.65
CA ARG A 77 -24.45 -23.92 16.54
C ARG A 77 -24.52 -25.35 17.00
N HIS A 78 -25.72 -25.89 17.17
CA HIS A 78 -25.89 -27.31 17.39
C HIS A 78 -25.12 -28.01 16.27
N LEU A 79 -24.14 -28.82 16.66
CA LEU A 79 -23.35 -29.60 15.73
C LEU A 79 -24.33 -30.59 15.09
N GLU A 80 -24.88 -30.24 13.93
CA GLU A 80 -25.77 -31.12 13.19
C GLU A 80 -24.93 -32.30 12.71
N LEU A 81 -25.04 -33.39 13.44
CA LEU A 81 -24.49 -34.69 13.12
C LEU A 81 -24.99 -35.09 11.72
N GLY A 82 -24.07 -35.08 10.77
CA GLY A 82 -24.11 -35.92 9.58
C GLY A 82 -25.05 -35.45 8.46
N ALA A 83 -24.58 -34.49 7.66
CA ALA A 83 -24.98 -34.46 6.26
C ALA A 83 -24.23 -35.60 5.50
N PRO A 84 -24.93 -36.48 4.77
CA PRO A 84 -24.32 -37.62 4.10
C PRO A 84 -23.48 -37.22 2.88
N GLY A 85 -22.21 -37.61 2.92
CA GLY A 85 -21.45 -38.12 1.78
C GLY A 85 -21.21 -37.18 0.61
N HIS A 86 -20.18 -36.35 0.71
CA HIS A 86 -19.38 -36.02 -0.47
C HIS A 86 -18.34 -37.13 -0.59
N GLY A 87 -18.38 -37.83 -1.73
CA GLY A 87 -17.54 -39.00 -2.00
C GLY A 87 -16.04 -38.72 -1.84
N PRO A 88 -15.21 -39.77 -1.77
CA PRO A 88 -13.80 -39.62 -1.52
C PRO A 88 -13.13 -38.93 -2.71
N SER A 89 -12.82 -37.64 -2.58
CA SER A 89 -11.64 -37.09 -3.25
C SER A 89 -10.44 -37.76 -2.62
N THR A 90 -9.99 -38.85 -3.26
CA THR A 90 -8.68 -39.45 -3.03
C THR A 90 -7.60 -38.47 -3.48
N ALA A 91 -7.37 -37.42 -2.70
CA ALA A 91 -6.09 -36.74 -2.69
C ALA A 91 -5.17 -37.61 -1.82
N THR A 92 -4.49 -38.54 -2.48
CA THR A 92 -3.46 -39.38 -1.87
C THR A 92 -2.41 -38.52 -1.16
N PRO A 93 -1.88 -38.94 0.00
CA PRO A 93 -0.85 -38.20 0.76
C PRO A 93 0.48 -38.01 0.01
N THR A 94 0.61 -38.57 -1.20
CA THR A 94 1.80 -38.52 -2.04
C THR A 94 2.11 -37.10 -2.57
N THR A 95 1.12 -36.22 -2.72
CA THR A 95 1.33 -34.92 -3.38
C THR A 95 2.17 -33.95 -2.54
N VAL A 96 2.03 -33.97 -1.21
CA VAL A 96 2.80 -33.09 -0.32
C VAL A 96 4.27 -33.52 -0.26
N GLN A 97 4.53 -34.84 -0.23
CA GLN A 97 5.90 -35.36 -0.29
C GLN A 97 6.55 -35.10 -1.65
N GLN A 98 5.83 -35.25 -2.76
CA GLN A 98 6.34 -34.95 -4.10
C GLN A 98 6.66 -33.46 -4.28
N GLN A 99 5.81 -32.55 -3.79
CA GLN A 99 6.09 -31.11 -3.85
C GLN A 99 7.33 -30.74 -3.02
N HIS A 100 7.50 -31.32 -1.83
CA HIS A 100 8.68 -31.08 -1.01
C HIS A 100 9.95 -31.60 -1.68
N GLN A 101 9.89 -32.77 -2.32
CA GLN A 101 11.03 -33.37 -3.01
C GLN A 101 11.42 -32.59 -4.27
N GLN A 102 10.44 -32.06 -5.03
CA GLN A 102 10.70 -31.19 -6.18
C GLN A 102 11.36 -29.86 -5.76
N HIS A 103 10.92 -29.26 -4.65
CA HIS A 103 11.52 -28.02 -4.15
C HIS A 103 12.98 -28.24 -3.70
N GLN A 104 13.26 -29.35 -3.01
CA GLN A 104 14.63 -29.72 -2.61
C GLN A 104 15.54 -29.93 -3.82
N GLN A 105 15.06 -30.60 -4.87
CA GLN A 105 15.83 -30.81 -6.11
C GLN A 105 16.16 -29.49 -6.82
N HIS A 106 15.21 -28.54 -6.86
CA HIS A 106 15.44 -27.23 -7.46
C HIS A 106 16.51 -26.43 -6.72
N GLN A 107 16.48 -26.43 -5.38
CA GLN A 107 17.49 -25.75 -4.55
C GLN A 107 18.89 -26.34 -4.76
N GLN A 108 19.02 -27.67 -4.85
CA GLN A 108 20.31 -28.33 -5.11
C GLN A 108 20.88 -27.97 -6.48
N HIS A 109 20.04 -27.89 -7.52
CA HIS A 109 20.48 -27.51 -8.86
C HIS A 109 20.97 -26.05 -8.90
N GLN A 110 20.27 -25.11 -8.25
CA GLN A 110 20.72 -23.73 -8.13
C GLN A 110 22.07 -23.63 -7.39
N GLN A 111 22.26 -24.42 -6.33
CA GLN A 111 23.51 -24.43 -5.58
C GLN A 111 24.67 -24.99 -6.42
N GLN A 112 24.45 -26.02 -7.23
CA GLN A 112 25.47 -26.56 -8.14
C GLN A 112 25.83 -25.56 -9.24
N GLN A 113 24.86 -24.89 -9.85
CA GLN A 113 25.12 -23.84 -10.85
C GLN A 113 25.98 -22.69 -10.28
N HIS A 114 25.75 -22.32 -9.02
CA HIS A 114 26.55 -21.31 -8.34
C HIS A 114 28.00 -21.79 -8.04
N LEU A 115 28.20 -23.08 -7.76
CA LEU A 115 29.52 -23.68 -7.58
C LEU A 115 30.28 -23.80 -8.91
N ASP A 116 29.60 -24.15 -10.00
CA ASP A 116 30.18 -24.27 -11.33
C ASP A 116 30.58 -22.88 -11.88
N SER A 117 29.77 -21.84 -11.63
CA SER A 117 30.09 -20.46 -12.02
C SER A 117 31.30 -19.88 -11.25
N ARG A 118 31.56 -20.40 -10.05
CA ARG A 118 32.69 -20.00 -9.20
C ARG A 118 34.01 -20.66 -9.61
N PHE A 119 33.98 -21.76 -10.36
CA PHE A 119 35.20 -22.44 -10.86
C PHE A 119 35.71 -21.85 -12.19
N VAL A 120 34.86 -21.19 -12.98
CA VAL A 120 35.21 -20.62 -14.30
C VAL A 120 36.00 -19.31 -14.22
N LEU A 121 36.08 -18.66 -13.05
CA LEU A 121 36.71 -17.33 -12.90
C LEU A 121 38.22 -17.33 -12.63
N HIS A 122 38.89 -18.49 -12.49
CA HIS A 122 40.32 -18.55 -12.15
C HIS A 122 41.29 -18.78 -13.32
N ASP A 123 40.84 -18.85 -14.57
CA ASP A 123 41.71 -19.25 -15.69
C ASP A 123 41.95 -18.17 -16.76
N ARG A 124 41.93 -16.88 -16.37
CA ARG A 124 42.32 -15.78 -17.28
C ARG A 124 43.36 -14.87 -16.65
N GLY A 125 44.62 -15.25 -16.84
CA GLY A 125 45.77 -14.40 -16.56
C GLY A 125 46.10 -13.39 -17.68
N ILE A 126 46.80 -12.32 -17.27
CA ILE A 126 47.72 -11.45 -18.05
C ILE A 126 47.02 -10.43 -18.99
N ALA A 127 47.31 -9.12 -19.08
CA ALA A 127 48.35 -8.22 -18.56
C ALA A 127 47.82 -6.76 -18.54
N ALA A 128 48.46 -5.91 -17.75
CA ALA A 128 48.37 -4.46 -17.79
C ALA A 128 49.17 -3.85 -18.95
N ILE A 129 48.68 -2.78 -19.60
CA ILE A 129 49.48 -1.75 -20.29
C ILE A 129 48.79 -0.38 -20.12
N GLN A 130 49.60 0.65 -19.89
CA GLN A 130 49.31 2.02 -19.45
C GLN A 130 48.69 2.97 -20.51
N SER A 131 47.88 3.93 -20.03
CA SER A 131 47.66 5.39 -20.31
C SER A 131 48.22 6.09 -21.59
N PRO A 132 47.99 7.42 -21.86
CA PRO A 132 46.93 8.39 -21.49
C PRO A 132 46.43 9.26 -22.71
N GLN A 133 45.52 10.22 -22.45
CA GLN A 133 45.47 11.62 -22.96
C GLN A 133 44.13 12.12 -23.58
N THR A 134 43.56 13.13 -22.90
CA THR A 134 42.96 14.39 -23.39
C THR A 134 41.84 14.39 -24.44
N GLY A 135 40.74 15.10 -24.17
CA GLY A 135 39.88 15.61 -25.24
C GLY A 135 38.47 16.05 -24.85
N THR A 136 38.35 17.33 -24.48
CA THR A 136 37.23 18.26 -24.79
C THR A 136 35.81 18.02 -24.25
N ALA A 137 35.33 19.08 -23.60
CA ALA A 137 33.97 19.31 -23.14
C ALA A 137 32.92 19.31 -24.26
N TYR A 138 31.77 18.68 -24.00
CA TYR A 138 30.50 19.02 -24.64
C TYR A 138 29.39 19.02 -23.60
N ILE A 139 28.91 20.24 -23.35
CA ILE A 139 27.63 20.62 -22.76
C ILE A 139 26.47 19.84 -23.40
N ASN A 140 25.52 19.35 -22.60
CA ASN A 140 24.14 19.16 -23.04
C ASN A 140 23.20 19.32 -21.83
N ALA A 141 22.53 20.47 -21.82
CA ALA A 141 21.43 20.81 -20.92
C ALA A 141 20.12 20.13 -21.38
N PRO A 142 19.15 19.91 -20.48
CA PRO A 142 17.88 19.28 -20.79
C PRO A 142 16.93 20.16 -21.63
N SER A 143 16.23 19.48 -22.54
CA SER A 143 15.29 19.99 -23.57
C SER A 143 14.07 20.76 -23.02
N PRO A 144 13.54 21.76 -23.75
CA PRO A 144 12.39 22.57 -23.35
C PRO A 144 11.08 22.16 -24.05
N ALA A 145 10.00 22.03 -23.28
CA ALA A 145 8.60 22.19 -23.70
C ALA A 145 7.78 22.22 -22.39
N PHE A 146 7.11 23.30 -22.01
CA PHE A 146 5.81 23.66 -22.54
C PHE A 146 5.48 25.10 -22.12
N VAL A 147 5.29 25.99 -23.08
CA VAL A 147 4.74 27.33 -22.91
C VAL A 147 3.30 27.33 -23.41
N ASP A 148 2.36 27.81 -22.60
CA ASP A 148 1.32 28.75 -23.04
C ASP A 148 0.68 29.40 -21.79
N THR A 149 0.94 30.68 -21.51
CA THR A 149 0.26 31.91 -22.01
C THR A 149 -1.23 31.97 -21.68
N VAL A 150 -1.59 32.77 -20.66
CA VAL A 150 -2.46 33.95 -20.69
C VAL A 150 -3.24 34.09 -19.37
N ASN A 151 -2.90 35.09 -18.56
CA ASN A 151 -3.97 35.87 -17.93
C ASN A 151 -3.56 37.33 -17.76
N HIS A 152 -4.11 38.12 -18.66
CA HIS A 152 -3.99 39.56 -18.72
C HIS A 152 -5.21 40.13 -18.00
N PHE A 153 -5.14 40.41 -16.70
CA PHE A 153 -6.11 41.29 -16.04
C PHE A 153 -5.47 42.07 -14.89
N ALA A 154 -5.31 43.37 -15.16
CA ALA A 154 -5.60 44.50 -14.28
C ALA A 154 -4.90 44.58 -12.91
N PHE A 155 -3.89 45.45 -12.82
CA PHE A 155 -3.70 46.31 -11.65
C PHE A 155 -3.17 47.69 -12.09
N ARG A 156 -4.11 48.64 -12.24
CA ARG A 156 -3.85 50.08 -12.09
C ARG A 156 -4.82 50.60 -11.04
N LEU A 157 -4.32 50.75 -9.82
CA LEU A 157 -4.84 51.65 -8.81
C LEU A 157 -3.63 52.10 -7.99
N LEU A 158 -3.24 53.35 -8.20
CA LEU A 158 -2.71 54.36 -7.27
C LEU A 158 -2.23 55.55 -8.12
#